data_AF-A0A960B231-F1
#
_entry.id   AF-A0A960B231-F1
#
_cell.length_a   1.000
_cell.length_b   1.000
_cell.length_c   1.000
_cell.angle_alpha   90.00
_cell.angle_beta   90.00
_cell.angle_gamma   90.00
#
_symmetry.space_group_name_H-M   'P 1'
#
loop_
_entity.id
_entity.type
_entity.pdbx_description
1 polymer ?
#
loop_
_entity_poly.entity_id
_entity_poly.type
_entity_poly.pdbx_seq_one_letter_code
_entity_poly.pdbx_strand_id
1 'polypeptide(L)' 'GPGEAREADLGVSSGNGKGQIFVKGEVIKTVPESQIVETLIEEAMRLAETMEPAEGAEGAVPSVTVS' A
#
# COMPACT_ATOMS: atom_id res chain seq x y z
N GLY A 1 -14.36 -2.90 -0.74
CA GLY A 1 -15.18 -3.24 -1.92
C GLY A 1 -14.47 -2.84 -3.20
N PRO A 2 -14.75 -3.46 -4.36
CA PRO A 2 -14.08 -3.14 -5.63
C PRO A 2 -14.24 -1.67 -6.08
N GLY A 3 -15.22 -0.95 -5.54
CA GLY A 3 -15.36 0.51 -5.68
C GLY A 3 -14.29 1.32 -4.92
N GLU A 4 -13.85 0.87 -3.73
CA GLU A 4 -12.84 1.55 -2.91
C GLU A 4 -11.43 1.46 -3.54
N ALA A 5 -11.14 0.38 -4.28
CA ALA A 5 -9.86 0.20 -4.96
C ALA A 5 -9.74 1.03 -6.26
N ARG A 6 -10.85 1.58 -6.79
CA ARG A 6 -10.84 2.48 -7.96
C ARG A 6 -10.47 3.92 -7.59
N GLU A 7 -10.66 4.29 -6.34
CA GLU A 7 -10.28 5.61 -5.80
C GLU A 7 -8.91 5.59 -5.11
N ALA A 8 -8.33 4.40 -4.90
CA ALA A 8 -7.03 4.25 -4.27
C ALA A 8 -5.89 4.34 -5.31
N ASP A 9 -4.87 5.14 -5.00
CA ASP A 9 -3.64 5.20 -5.80
C ASP A 9 -2.91 3.85 -5.83
N LEU A 10 -3.00 3.07 -4.76
CA LEU A 10 -2.42 1.74 -4.59
C LEU A 10 -3.39 0.81 -3.85
N GLY A 11 -3.56 -0.43 -4.32
CA GLY A 11 -4.41 -1.43 -3.68
C GLY A 11 -3.98 -2.88 -3.92
N VAL A 12 -4.57 -3.83 -3.19
CA VAL A 12 -4.32 -5.27 -3.37
C VAL A 12 -5.62 -6.08 -3.29
N SER A 13 -5.71 -7.15 -4.09
CA SER A 13 -6.75 -8.17 -3.99
C SER A 13 -6.09 -9.50 -3.75
N SER A 14 -6.43 -10.13 -2.63
CA SER A 14 -5.90 -11.44 -2.23
C SER A 14 -6.90 -12.56 -2.56
N GLY A 15 -6.42 -13.66 -3.13
CA GLY A 15 -7.21 -14.83 -3.45
C GLY A 15 -6.37 -15.99 -4.00
N ASN A 16 -6.78 -17.24 -3.75
CA ASN A 16 -6.07 -18.45 -4.18
C ASN A 16 -4.57 -18.48 -3.80
N GLY A 17 -4.21 -17.93 -2.63
CA GLY A 17 -2.83 -17.85 -2.14
C GLY A 17 -1.92 -16.86 -2.88
N LYS A 18 -2.51 -15.92 -3.64
CA LYS A 18 -1.80 -14.88 -4.39
C LYS A 18 -2.48 -13.52 -4.19
N GLY A 19 -1.71 -12.46 -4.29
CA GLY A 19 -2.19 -11.09 -4.32
C GLY A 19 -1.96 -10.45 -5.68
N GLN A 20 -2.97 -9.75 -6.18
CA GLN A 20 -2.86 -8.85 -7.32
C GLN A 20 -2.74 -7.42 -6.81
N ILE A 21 -1.64 -6.77 -7.14
CA ILE A 21 -1.36 -5.37 -6.81
C ILE A 21 -1.91 -4.49 -7.92
N PHE A 22 -2.66 -3.47 -7.55
CA PHE A 22 -3.24 -2.49 -8.48
C PHE A 22 -2.73 -1.09 -8.18
N VAL A 23 -2.47 -0.32 -9.21
CA VAL A 23 -2.16 1.12 -9.12
C VAL A 23 -3.14 1.84 -10.03
N LYS A 24 -3.85 2.84 -9.49
CA LYS A 24 -4.88 3.61 -10.23
C LYS A 24 -5.92 2.72 -10.94
N GLY A 25 -6.25 1.58 -10.32
CA GLY A 25 -7.20 0.61 -10.85
C GLY A 25 -6.67 -0.36 -11.91
N GLU A 26 -5.38 -0.33 -12.25
CA GLU A 26 -4.75 -1.27 -13.18
C GLU A 26 -3.87 -2.30 -12.46
N VAL A 27 -3.95 -3.58 -12.85
CA VAL A 27 -3.09 -4.64 -12.30
C VAL A 27 -1.67 -4.45 -12.81
N ILE A 28 -0.75 -4.16 -11.89
CA ILE A 28 0.68 -4.01 -12.24
C ILE A 28 1.48 -5.28 -11.96
N LYS A 29 1.09 -6.08 -10.96
CA LYS A 29 1.86 -7.24 -10.50
C LYS A 29 0.97 -8.27 -9.82
N THR A 30 1.31 -9.55 -9.96
CA THR A 30 0.74 -10.64 -9.17
C THR A 30 1.87 -11.33 -8.40
N VAL A 31 1.72 -11.45 -7.09
CA VAL A 31 2.72 -12.03 -6.19
C VAL A 31 2.11 -13.11 -5.29
N PRO A 32 2.89 -14.04 -4.75
CA PRO A 32 2.43 -14.94 -3.69
C PRO A 32 1.96 -14.16 -2.45
N GLU A 33 1.06 -14.74 -1.66
CA GLU A 33 0.53 -14.08 -0.45
C GLU A 33 1.62 -13.62 0.53
N SER A 34 2.70 -14.40 0.65
CA SER A 34 3.85 -14.08 1.50
C SER A 34 4.61 -12.81 1.08
N GLN A 35 4.48 -12.39 -0.18
CA GLN A 35 5.20 -11.24 -0.74
C GLN A 35 4.30 -10.01 -0.92
N ILE A 36 2.99 -10.12 -0.61
CA ILE A 36 2.05 -9.00 -0.78
C ILE A 36 2.48 -7.79 0.03
N VAL A 37 2.79 -7.98 1.31
CA VAL A 37 3.10 -6.88 2.25
C VAL A 37 4.38 -6.18 1.82
N GLU A 38 5.43 -6.95 1.54
CA GLU A 38 6.71 -6.44 1.06
C GLU A 38 6.54 -5.65 -0.24
N THR A 39 5.84 -6.23 -1.22
CA THR A 39 5.59 -5.57 -2.52
C THR A 39 4.80 -4.28 -2.37
N LEU A 40 3.79 -4.24 -1.49
CA LEU A 40 3.02 -3.01 -1.25
C LEU A 40 3.87 -1.91 -0.64
N ILE A 41 4.74 -2.25 0.31
CA ILE A 41 5.64 -1.27 0.95
C ILE A 41 6.64 -0.73 -0.09
N GLU A 42 7.22 -1.60 -0.91
CA GLU A 42 8.11 -1.20 -2.01
C GLU A 42 7.42 -0.25 -2.99
N GLU A 43 6.21 -0.58 -3.46
CA GLU A 43 5.50 0.27 -4.42
C GLU A 43 5.00 1.58 -3.78
N ALA A 44 4.61 1.56 -2.49
CA ALA A 44 4.31 2.78 -1.76
C ALA A 44 5.54 3.69 -1.63
N MET A 45 6.72 3.13 -1.31
CA MET A 45 7.98 3.87 -1.27
C MET A 45 8.35 4.43 -2.64
N ARG A 46 8.21 3.64 -3.71
CA ARG A 46 8.47 4.12 -5.09
C ARG A 46 7.54 5.29 -5.46
N LEU A 47 6.26 5.19 -5.13
CA LEU A 47 5.30 6.28 -5.38
C LEU A 47 5.67 7.53 -4.56
N ALA A 48 6.11 7.35 -3.32
CA ALA A 48 6.57 8.42 -2.45
C ALA A 48 7.89 9.05 -2.95
N GLU A 49 8.85 8.28 -3.47
CA GLU A 49 10.13 8.76 -4.03
C GLU A 49 9.95 9.56 -5.33
N THR A 50 8.87 9.33 -6.05
CA THR A 50 8.55 10.09 -7.28
C THR A 50 7.97 11.47 -6.95
N MET A 51 7.62 11.72 -5.69
CA MET A 51 7.35 13.04 -5.13
C MET A 51 8.61 13.44 -4.32
N GLU A 52 9.09 14.67 -4.41
CA GLU A 52 10.30 15.07 -3.65
C GLU A 52 10.16 14.69 -2.16
N PRO A 53 11.23 14.19 -1.50
CA PRO A 53 11.14 13.65 -0.17
C PRO A 53 10.72 14.76 0.79
N ALA A 54 9.46 14.74 1.23
CA ALA A 54 9.10 15.39 2.47
C ALA A 54 9.66 14.52 3.60
N GLU A 55 10.85 14.88 4.09
CA GLU A 55 11.40 14.40 5.36
C GLU A 55 10.29 14.41 6.43
N GLY A 56 10.02 13.26 7.03
CA GLY A 56 8.97 13.19 8.06
C GLY A 56 8.53 11.80 8.47
N ALA A 57 9.43 10.81 8.49
CA ALA A 57 9.19 9.58 9.25
C ALA A 57 9.48 9.84 10.75
N GLU A 58 8.69 10.71 11.38
CA GLU A 58 8.64 10.77 12.84
C GLU A 58 7.42 9.96 13.30
N GLY A 59 7.72 8.88 14.02
CA GLY A 59 6.75 7.98 14.59
C GLY A 59 5.70 8.73 15.40
N ALA A 60 4.49 8.80 14.84
CA ALA A 60 3.30 9.12 15.62
C ALA A 60 3.02 7.93 16.55
N VAL A 61 3.67 7.93 17.72
CA VAL A 61 3.16 7.19 18.87
C VAL A 61 1.82 7.82 19.24
N PRO A 62 0.68 7.11 19.17
CA PRO A 62 -0.57 7.69 19.63
C PRO A 62 -0.53 7.72 21.16
N SER A 63 -0.32 8.90 21.75
CA SER A 63 -0.48 9.09 23.19
C SER A 63 -1.97 9.05 23.53
N VAL A 64 -2.47 7.90 23.97
CA VAL A 64 -3.81 7.79 24.55
C VAL A 64 -3.73 8.17 26.02
N THR A 65 -4.22 9.37 26.35
CA THR A 65 -4.47 9.75 27.75
C THR A 65 -5.91 9.38 28.09
N VAL A 66 -6.10 8.49 29.06
CA VAL A 66 -7.41 8.21 29.67
C VAL A 66 -7.55 9.12 30.90
N SER A 67 -8.61 9.93 30.93
CA SER A 67 -9.04 10.70 32.12
C SER A 67 -9.99 9.91 32.99
#